data_AF-A0A653SHE8-F1
#
_entry.id   AF-A0A653SHE8-F1
#
_cell.length_a   1.000
_cell.length_b   1.000
_cell.length_c   1.000
_cell.angle_alpha   90.00
_cell.angle_beta   90.00
_cell.angle_gamma   90.00
#
_symmetry.space_group_name_H-M   'P 1'
#
loop_
_entity.id
_entity.type
_entity.pdbx_description
1 polymer ?
#
loop_
_entity_poly.entity_id
_entity_poly.type
_entity_poly.pdbx_seq_one_letter_code
_entity_poly.pdbx_strand_id
1 'polypeptide(L)'
;MPLSLALNFTMIEELAKFWSSEFDNFAPEAHNLKHEYKSRWVRFHSLPESKRYPENEDEYLEVLHRHNIVLQELCGNGSKVFVVLPEYSEERVPSQPEPELLKLFSASEPWCTLEQHEDDDDYESYWHLHVSEVEYTGSELNSLFRMVANDEVGNIMIICPSKGIVFHPYDGGADIVLASAEEGDQLKEQHREWLSSHPEGF
;
A
#
# COMPACT_ATOMS: atom_id res chain seq x y z
N MET A 1 12.94 27.39 -13.95
CA MET A 1 12.36 26.55 -12.89
C MET A 1 13.05 25.20 -12.93
N PRO A 2 13.44 24.61 -11.79
CA PRO A 2 14.17 23.34 -11.80
C PRO A 2 13.21 22.22 -12.21
N LEU A 3 13.67 21.30 -13.05
CA LEU A 3 12.89 20.19 -13.61
C LEU A 3 12.26 19.29 -12.51
N SER A 4 12.90 19.18 -11.33
CA SER A 4 12.41 18.34 -10.23
C SER A 4 11.15 18.88 -9.57
N LEU A 5 11.01 20.21 -9.42
CA LEU A 5 9.79 20.82 -8.89
C LEU A 5 8.59 20.55 -9.83
N ALA A 6 8.80 20.55 -11.14
CA ALA A 6 7.72 20.30 -12.11
C ALA A 6 7.31 18.82 -12.19
N LEU A 7 8.25 17.88 -12.03
CA LEU A 7 7.96 16.44 -11.95
C LEU A 7 7.14 16.10 -10.70
N ASN A 8 7.50 16.71 -9.58
CA ASN A 8 6.85 16.56 -8.29
C ASN A 8 5.36 16.96 -8.29
N PHE A 9 5.01 18.13 -8.84
CA PHE A 9 3.60 18.54 -9.00
C PHE A 9 2.78 17.56 -9.84
N THR A 10 3.41 16.85 -10.80
CA THR A 10 2.68 15.92 -11.69
C THR A 10 2.26 14.64 -10.97
N MET A 11 3.10 14.11 -10.06
CA MET A 11 2.82 12.90 -9.30
C MET A 11 1.60 13.07 -8.38
N ILE A 12 1.60 14.11 -7.55
CA ILE A 12 0.51 14.36 -6.60
C ILE A 12 -0.80 14.65 -7.33
N GLU A 13 -0.76 15.39 -8.44
CA GLU A 13 -1.95 15.60 -9.26
C GLU A 13 -2.49 14.31 -9.88
N GLU A 14 -1.62 13.43 -10.38
CA GLU A 14 -2.02 12.14 -10.94
C GLU A 14 -2.68 11.26 -9.87
N LEU A 15 -2.05 11.15 -8.71
CA LEU A 15 -2.59 10.37 -7.60
C LEU A 15 -3.93 10.95 -7.09
N ALA A 16 -4.02 12.26 -6.92
CA ALA A 16 -5.25 12.90 -6.46
C ALA A 16 -6.41 12.72 -7.46
N LYS A 17 -6.14 12.82 -8.77
CA LYS A 17 -7.13 12.57 -9.82
C LYS A 17 -7.60 11.12 -9.80
N PHE A 18 -6.66 10.17 -9.70
CA PHE A 18 -6.96 8.75 -9.56
C PHE A 18 -7.81 8.46 -8.32
N TRP A 19 -7.39 8.98 -7.16
CA TRP A 19 -8.07 8.70 -5.91
C TRP A 19 -9.50 9.26 -5.91
N SER A 20 -9.67 10.48 -6.40
CA SER A 20 -11.01 11.08 -6.53
C SER A 20 -11.90 10.30 -7.50
N SER A 21 -11.37 9.71 -8.58
CA SER A 21 -12.18 9.00 -9.56
C SER A 21 -12.52 7.57 -9.13
N GLU A 22 -11.54 6.84 -8.60
CA GLU A 22 -11.66 5.42 -8.26
C GLU A 22 -12.26 5.19 -6.87
N PHE A 23 -12.13 6.17 -5.96
CA PHE A 23 -12.52 6.03 -4.56
C PHE A 23 -13.51 7.10 -4.09
N ASP A 24 -14.04 7.96 -4.97
CA ASP A 24 -14.99 9.04 -4.62
C ASP A 24 -14.54 9.88 -3.40
N ASN A 25 -13.22 10.12 -3.29
CA ASN A 25 -12.59 10.80 -2.16
C ASN A 25 -12.81 10.13 -0.79
N PHE A 26 -13.07 8.82 -0.75
CA PHE A 26 -13.01 8.02 0.48
C PHE A 26 -11.67 8.25 1.19
N ALA A 27 -11.68 8.27 2.53
CA ALA A 27 -10.46 8.50 3.30
C ALA A 27 -9.39 7.43 2.94
N PRO A 28 -8.16 7.82 2.57
CA PRO A 28 -7.06 6.91 2.22
C PRO A 28 -6.49 6.14 3.43
N GLU A 29 -7.36 5.50 4.19
CA GLU A 29 -7.04 4.61 5.29
C GLU A 29 -7.02 3.18 4.77
N ALA A 30 -5.81 2.65 4.55
CA ALA A 30 -5.59 1.39 3.85
C ALA A 30 -6.45 0.23 4.39
N HIS A 31 -6.56 0.13 5.73
CA HIS A 31 -7.29 -0.92 6.40
C HIS A 31 -8.82 -0.82 6.25
N ASN A 32 -9.36 0.36 5.90
CA ASN A 32 -10.79 0.61 5.74
C ASN A 32 -11.30 0.32 4.33
N LEU A 33 -10.41 0.29 3.32
CA LEU A 33 -10.79 0.02 1.93
C LEU A 33 -11.51 -1.31 1.73
N LYS A 34 -11.17 -2.35 2.52
CA LYS A 34 -11.80 -3.67 2.45
C LYS A 34 -13.30 -3.66 2.81
N HIS A 35 -13.73 -2.68 3.59
CA HIS A 35 -15.12 -2.56 4.02
C HIS A 35 -15.98 -1.93 2.93
N GLU A 36 -15.52 -0.83 2.34
CA GLU A 36 -16.25 -0.10 1.30
C GLU A 36 -16.15 -0.78 -0.08
N TYR A 37 -14.98 -1.31 -0.43
CA TYR A 37 -14.70 -1.89 -1.75
C TYR A 37 -14.68 -3.41 -1.77
N LYS A 38 -15.46 -4.05 -0.87
CA LYS A 38 -15.51 -5.52 -0.69
C LYS A 38 -15.71 -6.31 -1.99
N SER A 39 -16.45 -5.76 -2.95
CA SER A 39 -16.75 -6.44 -4.23
C SER A 39 -15.53 -6.64 -5.14
N ARG A 40 -14.50 -5.78 -5.01
CA ARG A 40 -13.27 -5.80 -5.82
C ARG A 40 -12.01 -5.91 -4.93
N TRP A 41 -12.21 -6.38 -3.70
CA TRP A 41 -11.17 -6.59 -2.71
C TRP A 41 -10.74 -8.06 -2.65
N VAL A 42 -9.44 -8.27 -2.47
CA VAL A 42 -8.79 -9.58 -2.34
C VAL A 42 -7.76 -9.52 -1.21
N ARG A 43 -7.70 -10.58 -0.41
CA ARG A 43 -6.67 -10.78 0.61
C ARG A 43 -5.82 -12.00 0.28
N PHE A 44 -4.51 -11.83 0.39
CA PHE A 44 -3.55 -12.93 0.32
C PHE A 44 -2.71 -13.02 1.59
N HIS A 45 -2.33 -14.25 1.94
CA HIS A 45 -1.32 -14.51 2.96
C HIS A 45 0.08 -14.56 2.35
N SER A 46 1.04 -13.93 3.01
CA SER A 46 2.42 -13.88 2.53
C SER A 46 3.18 -15.19 2.77
N LEU A 47 2.67 -16.06 3.64
CA LEU A 47 3.22 -17.39 3.91
C LEU A 47 2.14 -18.49 3.82
N PRO A 48 2.54 -19.76 3.59
CA PRO A 48 1.63 -20.90 3.66
C PRO A 48 0.90 -21.00 4.99
N GLU A 49 -0.27 -21.65 4.98
CA GLU A 49 -1.06 -21.95 6.18
C GLU A 49 -1.45 -20.70 7.00
N SER A 50 -1.49 -19.53 6.36
CA SER A 50 -1.76 -18.25 7.01
C SER A 50 -0.77 -17.91 8.13
N LYS A 51 0.46 -18.45 8.07
CA LYS A 51 1.54 -18.04 8.99
C LYS A 51 1.79 -16.53 8.83
N ARG A 52 1.90 -15.83 9.95
CA ARG A 52 2.03 -14.37 9.98
C ARG A 52 3.49 -13.95 9.75
N TYR A 53 4.37 -14.26 10.69
CA TYR A 53 5.74 -13.76 10.70
C TYR A 53 6.75 -14.76 10.11
N PRO A 54 7.67 -14.34 9.23
CA PRO A 54 8.80 -15.16 8.80
C PRO A 54 9.83 -15.37 9.93
N GLU A 55 10.35 -16.59 10.06
CA GLU A 55 11.31 -16.99 11.10
C GLU A 55 12.71 -17.30 10.54
N ASN A 56 12.83 -17.42 9.23
CA ASN A 56 14.07 -17.75 8.53
C ASN A 56 14.09 -17.13 7.11
N GLU A 57 15.26 -17.11 6.47
CA GLU A 57 15.43 -16.47 5.15
C GLU A 57 14.60 -17.11 4.04
N ASP A 58 14.33 -18.43 4.08
CA ASP A 58 13.48 -19.07 3.06
C ASP A 58 12.04 -18.55 3.14
N GLU A 59 11.54 -18.30 4.36
CA GLU A 59 10.23 -17.67 4.56
C GLU A 59 10.22 -16.20 4.15
N TYR A 60 11.30 -15.45 4.38
CA TYR A 60 11.40 -14.10 3.82
C TYR A 60 11.40 -14.13 2.30
N LEU A 61 12.10 -15.06 1.66
CA LEU A 61 12.09 -15.20 0.21
C LEU A 61 10.68 -15.51 -0.32
N GLU A 62 9.90 -16.32 0.39
CA GLU A 62 8.50 -16.59 0.04
C GLU A 62 7.62 -15.34 0.19
N VAL A 63 7.74 -14.58 1.29
CA VAL A 63 7.03 -13.30 1.48
C VAL A 63 7.33 -12.35 0.31
N LEU A 64 8.62 -12.15 0.01
CA LEU A 64 9.04 -11.30 -1.09
C LEU A 64 8.52 -11.83 -2.43
N HIS A 65 8.58 -13.14 -2.66
CA HIS A 65 8.11 -13.76 -3.88
C HIS A 65 6.63 -13.48 -4.13
N ARG A 66 5.75 -13.72 -3.15
CA ARG A 66 4.30 -13.51 -3.29
C ARG A 66 3.95 -12.05 -3.52
N HIS A 67 4.51 -11.13 -2.75
CA HIS A 67 4.26 -9.70 -2.95
C HIS A 67 4.71 -9.25 -4.35
N ASN A 68 5.91 -9.67 -4.78
CA ASN A 68 6.43 -9.23 -6.06
C ASN A 68 5.64 -9.79 -7.24
N ILE A 69 5.23 -11.07 -7.19
CA ILE A 69 4.39 -11.69 -8.23
C ILE A 69 3.08 -10.92 -8.40
N VAL A 70 2.33 -10.74 -7.31
CA VAL A 70 1.01 -10.10 -7.39
C VAL A 70 1.13 -8.67 -7.91
N LEU A 71 2.10 -7.89 -7.39
CA LEU A 71 2.31 -6.53 -7.87
C LEU A 71 2.75 -6.48 -9.34
N GLN A 72 3.64 -7.38 -9.77
CA GLN A 72 4.12 -7.39 -11.15
C GLN A 72 3.04 -7.82 -12.13
N GLU A 73 2.20 -8.79 -11.78
CA GLU A 73 1.05 -9.22 -12.58
C GLU A 73 0.01 -8.11 -12.74
N LEU A 74 -0.31 -7.40 -11.65
CA LEU A 74 -1.31 -6.34 -11.64
C LEU A 74 -0.81 -5.05 -12.28
N CYS A 75 0.40 -4.61 -11.93
CA CYS A 75 0.94 -3.34 -12.39
C CYS A 75 1.54 -3.47 -13.80
N GLY A 76 2.16 -4.61 -14.11
CA GLY A 76 3.01 -4.79 -15.29
C GLY A 76 4.47 -4.41 -15.03
N ASN A 77 5.36 -4.89 -15.92
CA ASN A 77 6.79 -4.63 -15.82
C ASN A 77 7.16 -3.20 -16.24
N GLY A 78 8.00 -2.52 -15.45
CA GLY A 78 8.41 -1.14 -15.68
C GLY A 78 7.29 -0.14 -15.38
N SER A 79 6.28 -0.57 -14.63
CA SER A 79 5.17 0.30 -14.25
C SER A 79 5.60 1.28 -13.19
N LYS A 80 5.09 2.49 -13.33
CA LYS A 80 5.20 3.53 -12.33
C LYS A 80 4.21 3.26 -11.21
N VAL A 81 4.70 3.12 -9.99
CA VAL A 81 3.87 2.96 -8.79
C VAL A 81 4.16 4.07 -7.79
N PHE A 82 3.15 4.41 -7.01
CA PHE A 82 3.23 5.39 -5.94
C PHE A 82 3.20 4.66 -4.60
N VAL A 83 4.23 4.84 -3.79
CA VAL A 83 4.31 4.29 -2.44
C VAL A 83 3.88 5.36 -1.47
N VAL A 84 2.78 5.11 -0.76
CA VAL A 84 2.24 5.96 0.29
C VAL A 84 2.94 5.62 1.60
N LEU A 85 3.55 6.64 2.21
CA LEU A 85 4.38 6.57 3.41
C LEU A 85 3.67 7.36 4.52
N PRO A 86 3.24 6.71 5.61
CA PRO A 86 2.61 7.42 6.72
C PRO A 86 3.64 8.16 7.57
N GLU A 87 3.16 9.26 8.15
CA GLU A 87 3.74 9.99 9.27
C GLU A 87 2.61 10.17 10.30
N TYR A 88 2.89 9.81 11.56
CA TYR A 88 1.96 9.99 12.67
C TYR A 88 2.40 11.19 13.51
N SER A 89 1.48 12.13 13.77
CA SER A 89 1.81 13.41 14.39
C SER A 89 0.66 13.96 15.22
N GLU A 90 0.98 14.76 16.24
CA GLU A 90 0.02 15.62 16.95
C GLU A 90 -0.11 17.01 16.30
N GLU A 91 0.76 17.32 15.33
CA GLU A 91 0.76 18.59 14.61
C GLU A 91 -0.10 18.47 13.35
N ARG A 92 -0.90 19.49 13.04
CA ARG A 92 -1.73 19.52 11.82
C ARG A 92 -0.93 19.64 10.52
N VAL A 93 0.33 20.05 10.60
CA VAL A 93 1.19 20.31 9.43
C VAL A 93 2.14 19.13 9.24
N PRO A 94 2.18 18.50 8.05
CA PRO A 94 3.09 17.38 7.79
C PRO A 94 4.54 17.81 7.88
N SER A 95 5.38 16.93 8.43
CA SER A 95 6.81 17.09 8.50
C SER A 95 7.52 16.11 7.56
N GLN A 96 7.79 14.88 8.02
CA GLN A 96 8.45 13.83 7.24
C GLN A 96 7.89 12.46 7.62
N PRO A 97 7.90 11.48 6.70
CA PRO A 97 7.64 10.07 7.00
C PRO A 97 8.48 9.53 8.14
N GLU A 98 8.07 8.38 8.67
CA GLU A 98 8.83 7.62 9.67
C GLU A 98 10.32 7.48 9.28
N PRO A 99 11.28 7.64 10.21
CA PRO A 99 12.71 7.64 9.91
C PRO A 99 13.21 6.39 9.15
N GLU A 100 12.58 5.25 9.41
CA GLU A 100 12.82 3.97 8.75
C GLU A 100 12.50 4.03 7.25
N LEU A 101 11.43 4.72 6.86
CA LEU A 101 11.00 4.89 5.46
C LEU A 101 11.91 5.85 4.69
N LEU A 102 12.45 6.87 5.36
CA LEU A 102 13.40 7.82 4.76
C LEU A 102 14.73 7.15 4.34
N LYS A 103 15.05 5.99 4.92
CA LYS A 103 16.22 5.18 4.50
C LYS A 103 15.98 4.49 3.15
N LEU A 104 14.73 4.22 2.80
CA LEU A 104 14.34 3.55 1.56
C LEU A 104 13.95 4.54 0.45
N PHE A 105 13.32 5.64 0.82
CA PHE A 105 12.80 6.64 -0.10
C PHE A 105 13.48 7.98 0.14
N SER A 106 14.37 8.36 -0.77
CA SER A 106 15.16 9.60 -0.65
C SER A 106 14.37 10.88 -0.95
N ALA A 107 13.17 10.74 -1.52
CA ALA A 107 12.26 11.84 -1.80
C ALA A 107 10.81 11.38 -1.64
N SER A 108 10.02 12.17 -0.93
CA SER A 108 8.57 12.03 -0.81
C SER A 108 7.93 13.41 -0.77
N GLU A 109 6.64 13.49 -1.11
CA GLU A 109 5.84 14.71 -0.98
C GLU A 109 4.58 14.48 -0.16
N PRO A 110 4.17 15.43 0.69
CA PRO A 110 2.87 15.34 1.37
C PRO A 110 1.74 15.31 0.34
N TRP A 111 0.85 14.33 0.49
CA TRP A 111 -0.32 14.17 -0.38
C TRP A 111 -1.62 14.55 0.34
N CYS A 112 -1.87 13.96 1.51
CA CYS A 112 -3.08 14.25 2.27
C CYS A 112 -2.83 14.13 3.78
N THR A 113 -3.77 14.66 4.57
CA THR A 113 -3.75 14.61 6.03
C THR A 113 -5.11 14.15 6.50
N LEU A 114 -5.11 13.14 7.35
CA LEU A 114 -6.30 12.55 7.95
C LEU A 114 -6.29 12.93 9.42
N GLU A 115 -7.36 13.58 9.86
CA GLU A 115 -7.60 13.81 11.28
C GLU A 115 -8.12 12.51 11.89
N GLN A 116 -7.46 12.03 12.92
CA GLN A 116 -7.83 10.82 13.65
C GLN A 116 -8.53 11.22 14.93
N HIS A 117 -9.73 10.69 15.12
CA HIS A 117 -10.51 10.87 16.33
C HIS A 117 -10.52 9.54 17.08
N GLU A 118 -9.71 9.42 18.13
CA GLU A 118 -9.91 8.37 19.12
C GLU A 118 -10.99 8.84 20.09
N ASP A 119 -12.06 8.05 20.23
CA ASP A 119 -13.11 8.33 21.20
C ASP A 119 -12.48 8.35 22.62
N ASP A 120 -12.63 9.47 23.34
CA ASP A 120 -12.16 9.76 24.71
C ASP A 120 -10.78 10.44 24.91
N ASP A 121 -10.07 10.90 23.86
CA ASP A 121 -8.83 11.68 24.07
C ASP A 121 -8.93 13.16 23.64
N ASP A 122 -8.43 14.07 24.48
CA ASP A 122 -8.37 15.51 24.20
C ASP A 122 -7.20 15.87 23.24
N TYR A 123 -6.51 14.86 22.71
CA TYR A 123 -5.35 15.03 21.83
C TYR A 123 -5.76 14.93 20.36
N GLU A 124 -5.36 15.92 19.57
CA GLU A 124 -5.47 15.86 18.12
C GLU A 124 -4.39 14.91 17.59
N SER A 125 -4.80 13.91 16.81
CA SER A 125 -3.88 13.00 16.14
C SER A 125 -4.10 13.10 14.63
N TYR A 126 -3.00 13.13 13.89
CA TYR A 126 -3.00 13.30 12.44
C TYR A 126 -2.18 12.20 11.79
N TRP A 127 -2.73 11.61 10.73
CA TRP A 127 -1.98 10.77 9.79
C TRP A 127 -1.68 11.62 8.56
N HIS A 128 -0.41 11.98 8.39
CA HIS A 128 0.06 12.62 7.17
C HIS A 128 0.55 11.56 6.19
N LEU A 129 -0.10 11.48 5.04
CA LEU A 129 0.31 10.55 3.99
C LEU A 129 1.22 11.28 3.01
N HIS A 130 2.45 10.79 2.90
CA HIS A 130 3.42 11.21 1.90
C HIS A 130 3.49 10.20 0.78
N VAL A 131 4.04 10.61 -0.36
CA VAL A 131 4.11 9.75 -1.55
C VAL A 131 5.49 9.82 -2.16
N SER A 132 6.01 8.65 -2.51
CA SER A 132 7.22 8.47 -3.33
C SER A 132 6.89 7.74 -4.62
N GLU A 133 7.55 8.12 -5.71
CA GLU A 133 7.43 7.44 -7.01
C GLU A 133 8.51 6.36 -7.15
N VAL A 134 8.11 5.18 -7.63
CA VAL A 134 9.01 4.06 -7.92
C VAL A 134 8.72 3.53 -9.33
N GLU A 135 9.77 3.40 -10.14
CA GLU A 135 9.74 2.55 -11.34
C GLU A 135 9.91 1.10 -10.88
N TYR A 136 8.85 0.31 -11.00
CA TYR A 136 8.80 -1.03 -10.44
C TYR A 136 9.04 -2.10 -11.50
N THR A 137 10.09 -2.90 -11.31
CA THR A 137 10.47 -4.01 -12.21
C THR A 137 10.46 -5.37 -11.51
N GLY A 138 10.30 -5.40 -10.18
CA GLY A 138 9.94 -6.60 -9.42
C GLY A 138 10.75 -6.85 -8.16
N SER A 139 11.59 -5.92 -7.70
CA SER A 139 12.37 -6.11 -6.46
C SER A 139 12.69 -4.83 -5.69
N GLU A 140 12.36 -3.67 -6.25
CA GLU A 140 12.66 -2.34 -5.71
C GLU A 140 12.06 -2.15 -4.31
N LEU A 141 10.96 -2.84 -4.02
CA LEU A 141 10.24 -2.76 -2.75
C LEU A 141 10.58 -3.88 -1.77
N ASN A 142 11.59 -4.73 -2.05
CA ASN A 142 11.94 -5.86 -1.18
C ASN A 142 12.29 -5.44 0.25
N SER A 143 13.07 -4.36 0.41
CA SER A 143 13.41 -3.85 1.73
C SER A 143 12.17 -3.36 2.48
N LEU A 144 11.23 -2.71 1.78
CA LEU A 144 9.96 -2.28 2.35
C LEU A 144 9.10 -3.48 2.79
N PHE A 145 8.95 -4.49 1.93
CA PHE A 145 8.18 -5.70 2.28
C PHE A 145 8.77 -6.44 3.48
N ARG A 146 10.10 -6.48 3.61
CA ARG A 146 10.74 -7.05 4.79
C ARG A 146 10.41 -6.27 6.06
N MET A 147 10.44 -4.94 6.01
CA MET A 147 10.07 -4.10 7.16
C MET A 147 8.59 -4.28 7.53
N VAL A 148 7.71 -4.35 6.54
CA VAL A 148 6.28 -4.64 6.76
C VAL A 148 6.09 -6.02 7.38
N ALA A 149 6.78 -7.06 6.88
CA ALA A 149 6.72 -8.42 7.43
C ALA A 149 7.21 -8.52 8.88
N ASN A 150 8.02 -7.56 9.32
CA ASN A 150 8.54 -7.46 10.67
C ASN A 150 7.71 -6.55 11.59
N ASP A 151 6.59 -6.01 11.09
CA ASP A 151 5.79 -5.01 11.79
C ASP A 151 6.61 -3.75 12.19
N GLU A 152 7.67 -3.45 11.43
CA GLU A 152 8.51 -2.26 11.64
C GLU A 152 7.83 -1.01 11.06
N VAL A 153 7.02 -1.17 10.01
CA VAL A 153 6.23 -0.12 9.38
C VAL A 153 4.85 -0.65 8.98
N GLY A 154 3.82 0.17 9.16
CA GLY A 154 2.42 -0.16 8.86
C GLY A 154 1.75 0.89 7.97
N ASN A 155 0.46 0.68 7.64
CA ASN A 155 -0.37 1.58 6.82
C ASN A 155 0.25 2.00 5.46
N ILE A 156 1.11 1.15 4.91
CA ILE A 156 1.69 1.35 3.59
C ILE A 156 0.64 1.06 2.52
N MET A 157 0.56 1.90 1.49
CA MET A 157 -0.15 1.59 0.24
C MET A 157 0.79 1.71 -0.94
N ILE A 158 0.68 0.79 -1.89
CA ILE A 158 1.35 0.83 -3.19
C ILE A 158 0.24 0.97 -4.23
N ILE A 159 0.23 2.10 -4.92
CA ILE A 159 -0.84 2.48 -5.81
C ILE A 159 -0.31 2.44 -7.25
N CYS A 160 -1.05 1.79 -8.14
CA CYS A 160 -0.80 1.83 -9.57
C CYS A 160 -1.97 2.52 -10.29
N PRO A 161 -1.91 3.86 -10.45
CA PRO A 161 -3.04 4.62 -10.98
C PRO A 161 -3.47 4.16 -12.37
N SER A 162 -2.49 3.88 -13.23
CA SER A 162 -2.74 3.42 -14.62
C SER A 162 -3.48 2.08 -14.71
N LYS A 163 -3.63 1.37 -13.59
CA LYS A 163 -4.24 0.04 -13.50
C LYS A 163 -5.42 -0.04 -12.55
N GLY A 164 -5.80 1.03 -11.84
CA GLY A 164 -6.92 0.92 -10.90
C GLY A 164 -6.58 0.20 -9.59
N ILE A 165 -5.30 0.03 -9.26
CA ILE A 165 -4.86 -0.88 -8.18
C ILE A 165 -4.39 -0.11 -6.95
N VAL A 166 -4.84 -0.57 -5.77
CA VAL A 166 -4.25 -0.24 -4.47
C VAL A 166 -3.86 -1.53 -3.78
N PHE A 167 -2.59 -1.63 -3.39
CA PHE A 167 -2.00 -2.80 -2.73
C PHE A 167 -1.50 -2.39 -1.34
N HIS A 168 -2.06 -2.98 -0.30
CA HIS A 168 -1.76 -2.70 1.09
C HIS A 168 -1.10 -3.92 1.74
N PRO A 169 0.25 -3.99 1.80
CA PRO A 169 0.94 -5.05 2.51
C PRO A 169 0.85 -4.83 4.02
N TYR A 170 0.81 -5.93 4.77
CA TYR A 170 0.89 -5.98 6.22
C TYR A 170 1.68 -7.23 6.66
N ASP A 171 2.00 -7.33 7.95
CA ASP A 171 2.90 -8.32 8.56
C ASP A 171 2.52 -9.81 8.45
N GLY A 172 1.52 -10.16 7.63
CA GLY A 172 1.15 -11.53 7.29
C GLY A 172 0.47 -11.70 5.94
N GLY A 173 0.43 -10.66 5.12
CA GLY A 173 -0.35 -10.67 3.89
C GLY A 173 -0.40 -9.35 3.16
N ALA A 174 -1.33 -9.26 2.22
CA ALA A 174 -1.71 -8.02 1.60
C ALA A 174 -3.21 -7.98 1.33
N ASP A 175 -3.78 -6.80 1.49
CA ASP A 175 -5.11 -6.44 1.01
C ASP A 175 -4.96 -5.69 -0.32
N ILE A 176 -5.70 -6.11 -1.34
CA ILE A 176 -5.65 -5.54 -2.68
C ILE A 176 -7.04 -5.07 -3.06
N VAL A 177 -7.16 -3.83 -3.53
CA VAL A 177 -8.34 -3.32 -4.21
C VAL A 177 -8.02 -3.19 -5.69
N LEU A 178 -8.80 -3.87 -6.53
CA LEU A 178 -8.63 -3.90 -7.98
C LEU A 178 -9.55 -2.92 -8.70
N ALA A 179 -9.37 -2.73 -10.01
CA ALA A 179 -10.22 -1.84 -10.79
C ALA A 179 -11.66 -2.37 -10.93
N SER A 180 -11.84 -3.69 -10.85
CA SER A 180 -13.14 -4.35 -11.01
C SER A 180 -13.28 -5.64 -10.20
N ALA A 181 -14.52 -6.10 -10.04
CA ALA A 181 -14.80 -7.38 -9.40
C ALA A 181 -14.27 -8.55 -10.25
N GLU A 182 -14.37 -8.43 -11.58
CA GLU A 182 -13.93 -9.45 -12.53
C GLU A 182 -12.42 -9.68 -12.45
N GLU A 183 -11.62 -8.62 -12.33
CA GLU A 183 -10.19 -8.75 -12.09
C GLU A 183 -9.90 -9.40 -10.73
N GLY A 184 -10.67 -9.04 -9.70
CA GLY A 184 -10.54 -9.65 -8.37
C GLY A 184 -10.81 -11.15 -8.40
N ASP A 185 -11.85 -11.59 -9.10
CA ASP A 185 -12.17 -13.01 -9.27
C ASP A 185 -11.10 -13.76 -10.07
N GLN A 186 -10.52 -13.14 -11.10
CA GLN A 186 -9.40 -13.71 -11.85
C GLN A 186 -8.15 -13.87 -10.98
N LEU A 187 -7.82 -12.85 -10.17
CA LEU A 187 -6.66 -12.90 -9.29
C LEU A 187 -6.84 -13.98 -8.21
N LYS A 188 -8.05 -14.10 -7.63
CA LYS A 188 -8.40 -15.19 -6.70
C LYS A 188 -8.24 -16.56 -7.35
N GLU A 189 -8.65 -16.71 -8.61
CA GLU A 189 -8.53 -17.96 -9.35
C GLU A 189 -7.08 -18.39 -9.56
N GLN A 190 -6.21 -17.44 -9.89
CA GLN A 190 -4.80 -17.69 -10.18
C GLN A 190 -4.02 -18.08 -8.92
N HIS A 191 -4.33 -17.44 -7.78
CA HIS A 191 -3.58 -17.59 -6.53
C HIS A 191 -4.43 -18.20 -5.40
N ARG A 192 -5.28 -19.17 -5.73
CA ARG A 192 -6.20 -19.82 -4.77
C ARG A 192 -5.52 -20.34 -3.51
N GLU A 193 -4.29 -20.82 -3.63
CA GLU A 193 -3.51 -21.39 -2.51
C GLU A 193 -3.05 -20.34 -1.49
N TRP A 194 -3.13 -19.04 -1.84
CA TRP A 194 -2.69 -17.94 -0.97
C TRP A 194 -3.85 -17.23 -0.29
N LEU A 195 -5.10 -17.56 -0.65
CA LEU A 195 -6.30 -16.94 -0.10
C LEU A 195 -6.55 -17.37 1.35
N SER A 196 -7.28 -16.54 2.08
CA SER A 196 -7.83 -16.95 3.38
C SER A 196 -8.82 -18.10 3.21
N SER A 197 -8.79 -19.04 4.16
CA SER A 197 -9.81 -20.09 4.27
C SER A 197 -11.14 -19.59 4.83
N HIS A 198 -11.18 -18.36 5.35
CA HIS A 198 -12.40 -17.76 5.87
C HIS A 198 -13.41 -17.50 4.74
N PRO A 199 -14.71 -17.83 4.87
CA PRO A 199 -15.70 -17.65 3.80
C PRO A 199 -15.85 -16.22 3.30
N GLU A 200 -15.55 -15.24 4.15
CA GLU A 200 -15.57 -13.82 3.80
C GLU A 200 -14.21 -13.26 3.33
N GLY A 201 -13.17 -14.10 3.31
CA GLY A 201 -11.83 -13.74 2.88
C GLY A 201 -10.96 -13.06 3.94
N PHE A 202 -11.42 -12.91 5.18
CA PHE A 202 -10.65 -12.31 6.30
C PHE A 202 -9.53 -13.18 6.82
#